data_AF-A0A6P0TVM2-F1
#
_entry.id   AF-A0A6P0TVM2-F1
#
_cell.length_a   1.000
_cell.length_b   1.000
_cell.length_c   1.000
_cell.angle_alpha   90.00
_cell.angle_beta   90.00
_cell.angle_gamma   90.00
#
_symmetry.space_group_name_H-M   'P 1'
#
loop_
_entity.id
_entity.type
_entity.pdbx_description
1 polymer ?
#
loop_
_entity_poly.entity_id
_entity_poly.type
_entity_poly.pdbx_seq_one_letter_code
_entity_poly.pdbx_strand_id
1 'polypeptide(L)'
;MARKKKKSDEYFEQLSLFDMTEIQENINPEPIDDSDDDWLEDEELGLSFEKTNRDIEPTHKELLTLQLLREAIITENSENLVIREFAEYVLPNLLKFAIGVTAKGGKFFDRIDSRREAAGKTKIRRDNAADQSLNTHILNGLFPANLIAQRLEKLDTTVKREMAGDREIKMRTLMAGFILHDFEKFKYDLFPGMPQQYIDINKNPDQDIRKLSIPEHKEIFQVIVPLLGLDKLINPEQPEAWVEYLEDLLFIAYNTQKRNDTNLNLSESGLNPKLRDRSLICLSNLTLLADLLSSIIKHPQDAKNSSLHNIIHLVSNGKLELSYHSISENRGVLTNIVNNAVMTAYQNLNTEEETYYQPLLYLPTGVIYLRQKNAPHISESDLPELVVSKIKELCAKQLRLRQTGFGRDGKGMKYADYYNLFFDTVGLMEVALDATLRILHSGKKSVAKSRSDNLVKFQQQQILSPDYNFRFDDDIRIDRIAEFGDVVTRNIWGEVVNNIDKAKKKNKELPKLPANLETKNLVQRIAEHWELSTYIPQIREIQKINESLKEQKLKGNTGGVPYDWYFLAAKYLENHPGVEDVKEICQKTISHISQLIQPILEQYKFPDGWEDIRDWV
;
A
#
# COMPACT_ATOMS: atom_id res chain seq x y z
N MET A 1 63.64 3.05 0.73
CA MET A 1 63.56 3.51 2.13
C MET A 1 62.14 3.30 2.62
N ALA A 2 62.01 2.66 3.78
CA ALA A 2 60.78 2.14 4.33
C ALA A 2 59.77 3.24 4.72
N ARG A 3 58.49 3.05 4.39
CA ARG A 3 57.37 3.67 5.12
C ARG A 3 56.70 2.59 5.96
N LYS A 4 56.82 2.76 7.28
CA LYS A 4 56.28 1.90 8.33
C LYS A 4 54.78 1.65 8.14
N LYS A 5 54.38 0.38 8.13
CA LYS A 5 53.01 -0.05 8.42
C LYS A 5 52.68 0.34 9.86
N LYS A 6 51.72 1.22 10.06
CA LYS A 6 51.04 1.40 11.34
C LYS A 6 50.09 0.21 11.50
N LYS A 7 50.31 -0.62 12.53
CA LYS A 7 49.29 -1.55 13.03
C LYS A 7 48.11 -0.71 13.47
N SER A 8 46.95 -0.90 12.84
CA SER A 8 45.67 -0.49 13.40
C SER A 8 45.14 -1.69 14.17
N ASP A 9 45.17 -1.61 15.49
CA ASP A 9 44.44 -2.54 16.34
C ASP A 9 42.94 -2.35 16.06
N GLU A 10 42.29 -3.40 15.60
CA GLU A 10 40.84 -3.45 15.38
C GLU A 10 40.14 -3.55 16.75
N TYR A 11 39.73 -2.42 17.28
CA TYR A 11 38.49 -2.31 18.06
C TYR A 11 37.53 -1.49 17.22
N PHE A 12 36.65 -2.15 16.47
CA PHE A 12 35.48 -1.51 15.90
C PHE A 12 34.51 -1.21 17.05
N GLU A 13 34.57 0.01 17.57
CA GLU A 13 33.47 0.56 18.37
C GLU A 13 32.22 0.62 17.50
N GLN A 14 31.23 -0.18 17.88
CA GLN A 14 29.92 -0.19 17.26
C GLN A 14 29.18 1.07 17.71
N LEU A 15 28.80 1.96 16.79
CA LEU A 15 28.00 3.14 17.10
C LEU A 15 26.69 2.71 17.78
N SER A 16 26.58 3.00 19.07
CA SER A 16 25.36 2.89 19.86
C SER A 16 24.36 3.90 19.29
N LEU A 17 23.25 3.40 18.75
CA LEU A 17 22.15 4.24 18.24
C LEU A 17 21.41 5.01 19.35
N PHE A 18 21.82 4.83 20.61
CA PHE A 18 21.18 5.41 21.80
C PHE A 18 22.08 6.39 22.58
N ASP A 19 23.33 6.59 22.15
CA ASP A 19 24.24 7.57 22.77
C ASP A 19 24.47 8.74 21.81
N MET A 20 23.44 9.59 21.63
CA MET A 20 23.58 10.89 20.97
C MET A 20 23.24 12.02 21.94
N THR A 21 24.15 12.29 22.87
CA THR A 21 24.09 13.52 23.68
C THR A 21 25.35 14.39 23.61
N GLU A 22 26.42 14.03 22.88
CA GLU A 22 27.65 14.83 22.95
C GLU A 22 28.42 14.96 21.63
N ILE A 23 27.79 15.36 20.51
CA ILE A 23 28.54 16.02 19.41
C ILE A 23 27.62 17.05 18.72
N GLN A 24 27.47 18.22 19.32
CA GLN A 24 27.09 19.44 18.62
C GLN A 24 28.13 20.49 18.97
N GLU A 25 29.13 20.66 18.11
CA GLU A 25 29.79 21.95 17.91
C GLU A 25 30.71 21.89 16.68
N ASN A 26 30.53 22.89 15.81
CA ASN A 26 31.41 23.31 14.71
C ASN A 26 31.46 22.48 13.41
N ILE A 27 30.49 22.70 12.52
CA ILE A 27 30.78 22.78 11.07
C ILE A 27 29.96 23.93 10.47
N ASN A 28 30.62 25.03 10.11
CA ASN A 28 30.06 26.10 9.28
C ASN A 28 30.10 25.65 7.81
N PRO A 29 29.01 25.72 7.03
CA PRO A 29 29.09 25.58 5.58
C PRO A 29 29.37 26.93 4.92
N GLU A 30 30.44 27.01 4.13
CA GLU A 30 30.66 28.09 3.16
C GLU A 30 29.63 28.02 2.02
N PRO A 31 29.26 29.16 1.40
CA PRO A 31 28.29 29.18 0.31
C PRO A 31 28.94 28.73 -1.00
N ILE A 32 28.35 27.73 -1.64
CA ILE A 32 28.60 27.40 -3.05
C ILE A 32 27.52 28.12 -3.86
N ASP A 33 27.97 28.94 -4.78
CA ASP A 33 27.17 29.71 -5.73
C ASP A 33 26.94 28.93 -7.03
N ASP A 34 25.80 29.25 -7.61
CA ASP A 34 25.35 29.11 -9.00
C ASP A 34 24.81 27.78 -9.57
N SER A 35 23.49 27.88 -9.82
CA SER A 35 22.82 27.72 -11.11
C SER A 35 22.70 26.32 -11.72
N ASP A 36 21.52 25.72 -11.52
CA ASP A 36 20.67 25.07 -12.55
C ASP A 36 19.85 23.93 -11.90
N ASP A 37 18.74 24.27 -11.22
CA ASP A 37 17.64 23.29 -10.98
C ASP A 37 16.35 23.97 -10.47
N ASP A 38 15.85 24.95 -11.22
CA ASP A 38 14.67 25.76 -10.87
C ASP A 38 13.34 25.12 -11.32
N TRP A 39 13.21 23.78 -11.25
CA TRP A 39 12.00 23.04 -11.65
C TRP A 39 11.43 22.11 -10.57
N LEU A 40 11.96 22.14 -9.36
CA LEU A 40 11.50 21.30 -8.25
C LEU A 40 11.42 22.08 -6.93
N GLU A 41 10.57 23.10 -6.87
CA GLU A 41 10.11 23.63 -5.58
C GLU A 41 8.58 23.69 -5.52
N ASP A 42 8.08 23.04 -4.46
CA ASP A 42 6.79 23.19 -3.79
C ASP A 42 5.51 22.70 -4.50
N GLU A 43 5.37 21.38 -4.62
CA GLU A 43 4.06 20.74 -4.39
C GLU A 43 4.11 19.91 -3.10
N GLU A 44 3.62 20.52 -2.02
CA GLU A 44 3.25 19.90 -0.75
C GLU A 44 2.57 18.53 -0.99
N LEU A 45 3.30 17.46 -0.67
CA LEU A 45 2.72 16.17 -0.38
C LEU A 45 1.76 16.36 0.80
N GLY A 46 0.46 16.42 0.50
CA GLY A 46 -0.65 16.56 1.44
C GLY A 46 -0.79 15.39 2.42
N LEU A 47 0.21 15.24 3.28
CA LEU A 47 0.08 14.62 4.59
C LEU A 47 -0.25 15.76 5.54
N SER A 48 -1.53 15.90 5.90
CA SER A 48 -1.95 16.82 6.95
C SER A 48 -1.41 16.33 8.30
N PHE A 49 -0.15 16.61 8.59
CA PHE A 49 0.33 16.66 9.95
C PHE A 49 -0.09 18.00 10.52
N GLU A 50 -1.01 17.99 11.49
CA GLU A 50 -1.26 19.16 12.32
C GLU A 50 0.11 19.68 12.80
N LYS A 51 0.38 20.98 12.58
CA LYS A 51 1.57 21.65 13.09
C LYS A 51 1.48 21.63 14.62
N THR A 52 1.99 20.58 15.25
CA THR A 52 2.16 20.52 16.70
C THR A 52 3.18 21.58 17.09
N ASN A 53 2.74 22.47 17.97
CA ASN A 53 3.50 23.57 18.54
C ASN A 53 4.87 23.08 19.05
N ARG A 54 5.96 23.66 18.55
CA ARG A 54 7.35 23.22 18.78
C ARG A 54 7.93 23.64 20.15
N ASP A 55 7.10 23.78 21.18
CA ASP A 55 7.52 24.25 22.52
C ASP A 55 7.17 23.27 23.65
N ILE A 56 7.27 21.95 23.39
CA ILE A 56 7.22 20.93 24.44
C ILE A 56 8.46 20.07 24.31
N GLU A 57 9.33 20.08 25.32
CA GLU A 57 10.44 19.14 25.43
C GLU A 57 9.90 17.71 25.28
N PRO A 58 10.37 16.91 24.30
CA PRO A 58 9.83 15.58 24.09
C PRO A 58 10.21 14.66 25.25
N THR A 59 9.24 14.33 26.08
CA THR A 59 9.29 13.20 27.02
C THR A 59 9.58 11.92 26.23
N HIS A 60 10.82 11.42 26.31
CA HIS A 60 11.33 10.19 25.68
C HIS A 60 10.98 10.00 24.18
N LYS A 61 11.92 10.29 23.29
CA LYS A 61 11.82 9.93 21.87
C LYS A 61 11.82 8.41 21.71
N GLU A 62 10.64 7.81 21.59
CA GLU A 62 10.47 6.42 21.18
C GLU A 62 10.91 6.25 19.72
N LEU A 63 11.51 5.09 19.38
CA LEU A 63 11.87 4.80 18.00
C LEU A 63 10.61 4.70 17.15
N LEU A 64 10.56 5.45 16.04
CA LEU A 64 9.42 5.42 15.10
C LEU A 64 9.05 3.99 14.66
N THR A 65 10.05 3.12 14.42
CA THR A 65 9.80 1.72 14.07
C THR A 65 9.06 0.95 15.16
N LEU A 66 9.39 1.19 16.44
CA LEU A 66 8.69 0.56 17.56
C LEU A 66 7.26 1.10 17.65
N GLN A 67 7.07 2.41 17.53
CA GLN A 67 5.76 3.04 17.55
C GLN A 67 4.85 2.45 16.44
N LEU A 68 5.32 2.43 15.19
CA LEU A 68 4.57 1.93 14.05
C LEU A 68 4.28 0.42 14.16
N LEU A 69 5.25 -0.37 14.62
CA LEU A 69 5.06 -1.82 14.78
C LEU A 69 4.06 -2.12 15.89
N ARG A 70 4.14 -1.43 17.03
CA ARG A 70 3.18 -1.56 18.13
C ARG A 70 1.78 -1.16 17.68
N GLU A 71 1.63 -0.03 17.00
CA GLU A 71 0.35 0.45 16.47
C GLU A 71 -0.27 -0.54 15.47
N ALA A 72 0.54 -1.10 14.56
CA ALA A 72 0.09 -2.10 13.61
C ALA A 72 -0.39 -3.38 14.32
N ILE A 73 0.37 -3.87 15.31
CA ILE A 73 0.00 -5.07 16.06
C ILE A 73 -1.31 -4.87 16.82
N ILE A 74 -1.46 -3.73 17.50
CA ILE A 74 -2.67 -3.42 18.30
C ILE A 74 -3.89 -3.26 17.39
N THR A 75 -3.75 -2.53 16.28
CA THR A 75 -4.86 -2.29 15.34
C THR A 75 -5.36 -3.58 14.71
N GLU A 76 -4.47 -4.46 14.24
CA GLU A 76 -4.84 -5.73 13.62
C GLU A 76 -5.36 -6.78 14.63
N ASN A 77 -5.18 -6.55 15.94
CA ASN A 77 -5.52 -7.50 17.00
C ASN A 77 -6.35 -6.84 18.11
N SER A 78 -7.28 -5.94 17.77
CA SER A 78 -8.07 -5.18 18.74
C SER A 78 -8.75 -6.05 19.79
N GLU A 79 -9.22 -7.24 19.40
CA GLU A 79 -9.94 -8.19 20.26
C GLU A 79 -9.02 -9.20 21.00
N ASN A 80 -7.72 -9.24 20.70
CA ASN A 80 -6.79 -10.21 21.29
C ASN A 80 -5.90 -9.56 22.36
N LEU A 81 -6.35 -9.63 23.61
CA LEU A 81 -5.64 -9.07 24.77
C LEU A 81 -4.18 -9.51 24.85
N VAL A 82 -3.89 -10.80 24.64
CA VAL A 82 -2.54 -11.36 24.80
C VAL A 82 -1.56 -10.76 23.77
N ILE A 83 -1.99 -10.57 22.53
CA ILE A 83 -1.15 -9.96 21.49
C ILE A 83 -0.91 -8.47 21.76
N ARG A 84 -1.90 -7.74 22.27
CA ARG A 84 -1.73 -6.34 22.66
C ARG A 84 -0.73 -6.21 23.80
N GLU A 85 -0.84 -7.06 24.82
CA GLU A 85 0.10 -7.06 25.95
C GLU A 85 1.50 -7.52 25.55
N PHE A 86 1.64 -8.42 24.57
CA PHE A 86 2.94 -8.69 23.95
C PHE A 86 3.55 -7.42 23.33
N ALA A 87 2.75 -6.63 22.61
CA ALA A 87 3.21 -5.39 21.98
C ALA A 87 3.66 -4.34 23.01
N GLU A 88 3.03 -4.31 24.19
CA GLU A 88 3.38 -3.38 25.27
C GLU A 88 4.55 -3.87 26.13
N TYR A 89 4.50 -5.11 26.60
CA TYR A 89 5.45 -5.60 27.62
C TYR A 89 6.70 -6.23 27.03
N VAL A 90 6.58 -6.87 25.87
CA VAL A 90 7.64 -7.75 25.34
C VAL A 90 8.33 -7.15 24.14
N LEU A 91 7.59 -6.60 23.18
CA LEU A 91 8.15 -6.10 21.93
C LEU A 91 9.28 -5.07 22.13
N PRO A 92 9.15 -4.04 23.00
CA PRO A 92 10.23 -3.06 23.19
C PRO A 92 11.52 -3.72 23.71
N ASN A 93 11.38 -4.65 24.65
CA ASN A 93 12.50 -5.36 25.25
C ASN A 93 13.13 -6.36 24.27
N LEU A 94 12.31 -7.09 23.53
CA LEU A 94 12.76 -8.01 22.49
C LEU A 94 13.63 -7.28 21.45
N LEU A 95 13.15 -6.15 20.92
CA LEU A 95 13.90 -5.36 19.94
C LEU A 95 15.25 -4.89 20.49
N LYS A 96 15.30 -4.52 21.78
CA LYS A 96 16.52 -4.12 22.49
C LYS A 96 17.52 -5.27 22.65
N PHE A 97 17.08 -6.44 23.15
CA PHE A 97 17.99 -7.52 23.51
C PHE A 97 18.38 -8.44 22.34
N ALA A 98 17.63 -8.44 21.24
CA ALA A 98 17.97 -9.20 20.03
C ALA A 98 18.65 -8.34 18.94
N ILE A 99 19.05 -7.10 19.25
CA ILE A 99 19.73 -6.21 18.30
C ILE A 99 21.12 -6.75 17.89
N GLY A 100 21.37 -6.80 16.57
CA GLY A 100 22.63 -7.32 16.03
C GLY A 100 22.92 -8.79 16.37
N VAL A 101 21.87 -9.56 16.68
CA VAL A 101 21.90 -11.01 16.90
C VAL A 101 21.37 -11.71 15.65
N THR A 102 22.13 -12.69 15.14
CA THR A 102 21.76 -13.48 13.97
C THR A 102 21.06 -14.77 14.40
N ALA A 103 19.85 -15.02 13.91
CA ALA A 103 19.19 -16.32 14.06
C ALA A 103 19.73 -17.37 13.07
N LYS A 104 20.03 -16.92 11.85
CA LYS A 104 20.65 -17.69 10.76
C LYS A 104 21.63 -16.81 10.01
N GLY A 105 22.69 -17.41 9.45
CA GLY A 105 23.61 -16.69 8.58
C GLY A 105 24.78 -15.96 9.28
N GLY A 106 25.58 -15.26 8.48
CA GLY A 106 26.66 -14.34 8.88
C GLY A 106 27.70 -14.96 9.81
N LYS A 107 27.63 -14.60 11.09
CA LYS A 107 28.59 -15.01 12.14
C LYS A 107 28.72 -16.52 12.31
N PHE A 108 27.64 -17.26 12.08
CA PHE A 108 27.67 -18.73 12.15
C PHE A 108 28.53 -19.32 11.03
N PHE A 109 28.37 -18.84 9.80
CA PHE A 109 29.17 -19.30 8.66
C PHE A 109 30.61 -18.82 8.74
N ASP A 110 30.86 -17.59 9.19
CA ASP A 110 32.21 -17.09 9.37
C ASP A 110 33.00 -17.92 10.40
N ARG A 111 32.33 -18.38 11.48
CA ARG A 111 32.92 -19.31 12.46
C ARG A 111 33.20 -20.68 11.86
N ILE A 112 32.25 -21.27 11.11
CA ILE A 112 32.48 -22.58 10.51
C ILE A 112 33.55 -22.51 9.42
N ASP A 113 33.58 -21.45 8.64
CA ASP A 113 34.61 -21.25 7.61
C ASP A 113 35.98 -21.06 8.26
N SER A 114 36.09 -20.31 9.37
CA SER A 114 37.33 -20.20 10.13
C SER A 114 37.82 -21.56 10.67
N ARG A 115 36.90 -22.39 11.20
CA ARG A 115 37.23 -23.76 11.65
C ARG A 115 37.61 -24.68 10.50
N ARG A 116 36.91 -24.58 9.36
CA ARG A 116 37.21 -25.38 8.17
C ARG A 116 38.55 -24.98 7.57
N GLU A 117 38.84 -23.69 7.52
CA GLU A 117 40.13 -23.14 7.07
C GLU A 117 41.27 -23.61 7.98
N ALA A 118 41.09 -23.55 9.30
CA ALA A 118 42.04 -24.13 10.26
C ALA A 118 42.22 -25.65 10.10
N ALA A 119 41.19 -26.36 9.64
CA ALA A 119 41.22 -27.79 9.36
C ALA A 119 41.60 -28.14 7.89
N GLY A 120 42.03 -27.16 7.08
CA GLY A 120 42.41 -27.36 5.67
C GLY A 120 41.25 -27.75 4.73
N LYS A 121 40.00 -27.51 5.13
CA LYS A 121 38.78 -27.80 4.37
C LYS A 121 38.27 -26.56 3.63
N THR A 122 37.62 -26.78 2.50
CA THR A 122 36.99 -25.71 1.72
C THR A 122 35.81 -25.09 2.49
N LYS A 123 35.60 -23.78 2.29
CA LYS A 123 34.48 -23.02 2.85
C LYS A 123 33.12 -23.60 2.45
N ILE A 124 32.11 -23.40 3.28
CA ILE A 124 30.75 -23.87 2.99
C ILE A 124 30.15 -23.03 1.85
N ARG A 125 29.40 -23.66 0.94
CA ARG A 125 28.61 -22.90 -0.04
C ARG A 125 27.49 -22.14 0.67
N ARG A 126 27.39 -20.84 0.39
CA ARG A 126 26.46 -19.89 1.02
C ARG A 126 25.21 -19.62 0.17
N ASP A 127 25.02 -20.38 -0.90
CA ASP A 127 23.92 -20.26 -1.88
C ASP A 127 22.52 -20.39 -1.25
N ASN A 128 22.40 -21.11 -0.13
CA ASN A 128 21.14 -21.30 0.60
C ASN A 128 21.11 -20.60 1.98
N ALA A 129 22.12 -19.78 2.29
CA ALA A 129 22.36 -19.22 3.62
C ALA A 129 21.98 -17.74 3.65
N ALA A 130 20.68 -17.45 3.66
CA ALA A 130 20.21 -16.08 3.86
C ALA A 130 20.42 -15.64 5.32
N ASP A 131 21.00 -14.46 5.51
CA ASP A 131 21.16 -13.85 6.83
C ASP A 131 19.79 -13.40 7.37
N GLN A 132 19.50 -13.76 8.61
CA GLN A 132 18.26 -13.39 9.29
C GLN A 132 18.55 -12.99 10.73
N SER A 133 18.08 -11.81 11.13
CA SER A 133 18.18 -11.35 12.52
C SER A 133 17.28 -12.18 13.43
N LEU A 134 17.63 -12.28 14.72
CA LEU A 134 16.81 -12.98 15.70
C LEU A 134 15.42 -12.33 15.87
N ASN A 135 15.35 -11.00 15.85
CA ASN A 135 14.09 -10.26 15.83
C ASN A 135 13.19 -10.70 14.67
N THR A 136 13.74 -10.70 13.44
CA THR A 136 12.99 -11.10 12.25
C THR A 136 12.56 -12.57 12.32
N HIS A 137 13.41 -13.46 12.83
CA HIS A 137 13.09 -14.87 13.02
C HIS A 137 11.91 -15.08 13.98
N ILE A 138 11.96 -14.46 15.14
CA ILE A 138 10.92 -14.58 16.16
C ILE A 138 9.62 -13.94 15.66
N LEU A 139 9.64 -12.71 15.13
CA LEU A 139 8.42 -12.04 14.70
C LEU A 139 7.78 -12.75 13.49
N ASN A 140 8.57 -13.18 12.50
CA ASN A 140 8.05 -13.90 11.32
C ASN A 140 7.57 -15.32 11.64
N GLY A 141 7.91 -15.88 12.81
CA GLY A 141 7.36 -17.15 13.27
C GLY A 141 6.10 -16.95 14.11
N LEU A 142 6.17 -16.02 15.07
CA LEU A 142 5.15 -15.80 16.09
C LEU A 142 3.81 -15.37 15.51
N PHE A 143 3.80 -14.33 14.67
CA PHE A 143 2.55 -13.77 14.13
C PHE A 143 1.78 -14.75 13.24
N PRO A 144 2.38 -15.38 12.22
CA PRO A 144 1.63 -16.32 11.39
C PRO A 144 1.22 -17.57 12.17
N ALA A 145 2.04 -18.06 13.11
CA ALA A 145 1.65 -19.18 13.96
C ALA A 145 0.48 -18.83 14.88
N ASN A 146 0.45 -17.61 15.44
CA ASN A 146 -0.70 -17.10 16.20
C ASN A 146 -1.97 -17.02 15.32
N LEU A 147 -1.87 -16.48 14.09
CA LEU A 147 -3.01 -16.44 13.17
C LEU A 147 -3.53 -17.85 12.82
N ILE A 148 -2.62 -18.80 12.60
CA ILE A 148 -2.99 -20.21 12.39
C ILE A 148 -3.65 -20.76 13.64
N ALA A 149 -3.09 -20.56 14.84
CA ALA A 149 -3.67 -21.05 16.09
C ALA A 149 -5.11 -20.52 16.30
N GLN A 150 -5.33 -19.22 16.08
CA GLN A 150 -6.67 -18.62 16.12
C GLN A 150 -7.62 -19.25 15.09
N ARG A 151 -7.15 -19.55 13.88
CA ARG A 151 -7.95 -20.25 12.87
C ARG A 151 -8.29 -21.68 13.32
N LEU A 152 -7.34 -22.39 13.90
CA LEU A 152 -7.51 -23.76 14.38
C LEU A 152 -8.52 -23.86 15.52
N GLU A 153 -8.60 -22.85 16.40
CA GLU A 153 -9.60 -22.76 17.47
C GLU A 153 -11.03 -22.64 16.94
N LYS A 154 -11.22 -22.04 15.76
CA LYS A 154 -12.54 -21.92 15.10
C LYS A 154 -12.96 -23.23 14.41
N LEU A 155 -12.01 -24.10 14.10
CA LEU A 155 -12.25 -25.39 13.45
C LEU A 155 -12.33 -26.50 14.49
N ASP A 156 -13.03 -27.59 14.18
CA ASP A 156 -13.01 -28.78 15.03
C ASP A 156 -11.64 -29.49 14.92
N THR A 157 -10.69 -29.10 15.76
CA THR A 157 -9.29 -29.56 15.76
C THR A 157 -8.84 -29.97 17.17
N THR A 158 -7.70 -30.67 17.25
CA THR A 158 -7.07 -30.96 18.54
C THR A 158 -6.66 -29.68 19.25
N VAL A 159 -6.18 -28.67 18.52
CA VAL A 159 -5.84 -27.35 19.08
C VAL A 159 -7.05 -26.72 19.76
N LYS A 160 -8.23 -26.72 19.12
CA LYS A 160 -9.47 -26.22 19.75
C LYS A 160 -9.76 -26.91 21.09
N ARG A 161 -9.64 -28.24 21.14
CA ARG A 161 -9.91 -29.03 22.37
C ARG A 161 -8.90 -28.74 23.48
N GLU A 162 -7.61 -28.68 23.12
CA GLU A 162 -6.55 -28.42 24.10
C GLU A 162 -6.53 -26.96 24.58
N MET A 163 -6.96 -26.00 23.75
CA MET A 163 -7.02 -24.58 24.11
C MET A 163 -8.32 -24.18 24.83
N ALA A 164 -9.37 -25.03 24.86
CA ALA A 164 -10.68 -24.67 25.40
C ALA A 164 -10.69 -24.36 26.91
N GLY A 165 -9.86 -25.04 27.69
CA GLY A 165 -9.63 -24.75 29.10
C GLY A 165 -8.33 -23.96 29.27
N ASP A 166 -8.34 -22.90 30.07
CA ASP A 166 -7.16 -22.08 30.36
C ASP A 166 -6.50 -21.49 29.09
N ARG A 167 -7.34 -21.08 28.13
CA ARG A 167 -6.92 -20.55 26.81
C ARG A 167 -5.86 -19.47 26.92
N GLU A 168 -6.13 -18.49 27.78
CA GLU A 168 -5.31 -17.29 27.89
C GLU A 168 -3.89 -17.63 28.36
N ILE A 169 -3.75 -18.37 29.46
CA ILE A 169 -2.45 -18.77 29.97
C ILE A 169 -1.71 -19.68 28.98
N LYS A 170 -2.40 -20.60 28.30
CA LYS A 170 -1.77 -21.44 27.25
C LYS A 170 -1.24 -20.61 26.09
N MET A 171 -1.96 -19.56 25.70
CA MET A 171 -1.51 -18.65 24.66
C MET A 171 -0.30 -17.82 25.11
N ARG A 172 -0.32 -17.30 26.35
CA ARG A 172 0.81 -16.59 26.95
C ARG A 172 2.06 -17.49 27.02
N THR A 173 1.91 -18.72 27.49
CA THR A 173 2.98 -19.73 27.57
C THR A 173 3.48 -20.16 26.19
N LEU A 174 2.61 -20.27 25.19
CA LEU A 174 2.99 -20.54 23.79
C LEU A 174 3.93 -19.44 23.26
N MET A 175 3.54 -18.17 23.42
CA MET A 175 4.31 -17.04 22.92
C MET A 175 5.65 -16.91 23.66
N ALA A 176 5.63 -16.99 24.99
CA ALA A 176 6.84 -16.92 25.80
C ALA A 176 7.79 -18.09 25.49
N GLY A 177 7.28 -19.32 25.42
CA GLY A 177 8.05 -20.50 25.07
C GLY A 177 8.66 -20.41 23.67
N PHE A 178 7.93 -19.86 22.69
CA PHE A 178 8.49 -19.60 21.37
C PHE A 178 9.57 -18.51 21.38
N ILE A 179 9.40 -17.41 22.09
CA ILE A 179 10.44 -16.36 22.16
C ILE A 179 11.74 -16.92 22.76
N LEU A 180 11.62 -17.83 23.72
CA LEU A 180 12.73 -18.50 24.38
C LEU A 180 13.28 -19.71 23.60
N HIS A 181 12.69 -20.09 22.46
CA HIS A 181 13.05 -21.33 21.77
C HIS A 181 14.46 -21.38 21.19
N ASP A 182 15.14 -20.24 21.09
CA ASP A 182 16.50 -20.06 20.57
C ASP A 182 17.31 -19.26 21.62
N PHE A 183 17.06 -19.50 22.91
CA PHE A 183 17.64 -18.73 24.02
C PHE A 183 19.18 -18.74 24.03
N GLU A 184 19.82 -19.73 23.41
CA GLU A 184 21.28 -19.79 23.26
C GLU A 184 21.82 -18.71 22.32
N LYS A 185 20.98 -18.14 21.44
CA LYS A 185 21.41 -17.16 20.43
C LYS A 185 21.50 -15.74 20.97
N PHE A 186 20.84 -15.43 22.07
CA PHE A 186 20.95 -14.11 22.70
C PHE A 186 22.40 -13.82 23.10
N LYS A 187 22.76 -12.53 23.11
CA LYS A 187 24.04 -12.06 23.62
C LYS A 187 23.93 -11.84 25.12
N TYR A 188 24.52 -12.73 25.90
CA TYR A 188 24.29 -12.78 27.36
C TYR A 188 24.92 -11.61 28.11
N ASP A 189 25.93 -10.97 27.53
CA ASP A 189 26.52 -9.75 28.07
C ASP A 189 25.61 -8.52 27.98
N LEU A 190 24.53 -8.58 27.18
CA LEU A 190 23.52 -7.53 27.16
C LEU A 190 22.52 -7.63 28.31
N PHE A 191 22.41 -8.79 28.99
CA PHE A 191 21.42 -9.03 30.04
C PHE A 191 22.00 -8.67 31.42
N PRO A 192 21.55 -7.59 32.07
CA PRO A 192 22.04 -7.23 33.40
C PRO A 192 21.71 -8.34 34.42
N GLY A 193 22.70 -8.71 35.23
CA GLY A 193 22.53 -9.77 36.23
C GLY A 193 22.74 -11.20 35.71
N MET A 194 23.07 -11.37 34.43
CA MET A 194 23.48 -12.68 33.89
C MET A 194 24.79 -13.16 34.55
N PRO A 195 24.84 -14.36 35.15
CA PRO A 195 26.06 -14.90 35.73
C PRO A 195 27.23 -14.97 34.75
N GLN A 196 28.42 -14.58 35.20
CA GLN A 196 29.62 -14.49 34.35
C GLN A 196 29.96 -15.81 33.65
N GLN A 197 29.75 -16.95 34.33
CA GLN A 197 29.97 -18.27 33.74
C GLN A 197 29.18 -18.48 32.44
N TYR A 198 27.93 -18.03 32.37
CA TYR A 198 27.08 -18.19 31.19
C TYR A 198 27.45 -17.19 30.09
N ILE A 199 27.90 -15.99 30.47
CA ILE A 199 28.45 -15.01 29.52
C ILE A 199 29.71 -15.58 28.85
N ASP A 200 30.61 -16.17 29.61
CA ASP A 200 31.85 -16.76 29.12
C ASP A 200 31.58 -17.94 28.17
N ILE A 201 30.62 -18.80 28.52
CA ILE A 201 30.16 -19.91 27.68
C ILE A 201 29.53 -19.39 26.37
N ASN A 202 28.65 -18.38 26.42
CA ASN A 202 28.00 -17.81 25.23
C ASN A 202 29.01 -17.13 24.28
N LYS A 203 30.10 -16.56 24.82
CA LYS A 203 31.20 -15.98 24.04
C LYS A 203 32.15 -17.03 23.47
N ASN A 204 32.27 -18.18 24.12
CA ASN A 204 33.16 -19.25 23.70
C ASN A 204 32.52 -20.08 22.56
N PRO A 205 33.08 -20.06 21.33
CA PRO A 205 32.50 -20.79 20.20
C PRO A 205 32.55 -22.32 20.37
N ASP A 206 33.45 -22.85 21.21
CA ASP A 206 33.62 -24.30 21.42
C ASP A 206 32.69 -24.87 22.51
N GLN A 207 31.97 -24.00 23.22
CA GLN A 207 30.96 -24.40 24.21
C GLN A 207 29.56 -24.14 23.69
N ASP A 208 28.58 -24.82 24.26
CA ASP A 208 27.20 -24.81 23.80
C ASP A 208 26.27 -24.68 25.00
N ILE A 209 25.54 -23.56 25.07
CA ILE A 209 24.57 -23.28 26.13
C ILE A 209 23.53 -24.39 26.21
N ARG A 210 23.15 -25.04 25.10
CA ARG A 210 22.15 -26.12 25.09
C ARG A 210 22.60 -27.37 25.84
N LYS A 211 23.91 -27.55 26.05
CA LYS A 211 24.48 -28.73 26.73
C LYS A 211 24.61 -28.56 28.25
N LEU A 212 24.24 -27.39 28.78
CA LEU A 212 24.18 -27.19 30.22
C LEU A 212 23.06 -28.02 30.85
N SER A 213 23.14 -28.18 32.17
CA SER A 213 22.13 -28.90 32.94
C SER A 213 20.85 -28.08 33.09
N ILE A 214 19.74 -28.77 33.37
CA ILE A 214 18.43 -28.12 33.57
C ILE A 214 18.45 -27.07 34.70
N PRO A 215 19.11 -27.29 35.86
CA PRO A 215 19.25 -26.24 36.86
C PRO A 215 19.94 -24.96 36.33
N GLU A 216 20.98 -25.11 35.51
CA GLU A 216 21.67 -23.96 34.90
C GLU A 216 20.76 -23.25 33.89
N HIS A 217 19.98 -23.99 33.10
CA HIS A 217 18.96 -23.39 32.22
C HIS A 217 17.87 -22.65 32.99
N LYS A 218 17.46 -23.15 34.17
CA LYS A 218 16.52 -22.46 35.07
C LYS A 218 17.09 -21.13 35.54
N GLU A 219 18.37 -21.07 35.92
CA GLU A 219 19.05 -19.82 36.30
C GLU A 219 19.09 -18.82 35.14
N ILE A 220 19.38 -19.29 33.92
CA ILE A 220 19.38 -18.44 32.72
C ILE A 220 17.98 -17.86 32.49
N PHE A 221 16.93 -18.68 32.58
CA PHE A 221 15.55 -18.23 32.36
C PHE A 221 15.09 -17.25 33.45
N GLN A 222 15.55 -17.41 34.69
CA GLN A 222 15.27 -16.45 35.77
C GLN A 222 15.78 -15.03 35.47
N VAL A 223 16.82 -14.90 34.64
CA VAL A 223 17.35 -13.60 34.19
C VAL A 223 16.64 -13.12 32.93
N ILE A 224 16.52 -13.98 31.91
CA ILE A 224 16.00 -13.59 30.59
C ILE A 224 14.52 -13.24 30.63
N VAL A 225 13.70 -14.02 31.34
CA VAL A 225 12.24 -13.88 31.33
C VAL A 225 11.78 -12.50 31.82
N PRO A 226 12.22 -11.99 33.00
CA PRO A 226 11.83 -10.66 33.45
C PRO A 226 12.36 -9.53 32.58
N LEU A 227 13.59 -9.66 32.07
CA LEU A 227 14.21 -8.62 31.23
C LEU A 227 13.54 -8.50 29.85
N LEU A 228 13.01 -9.59 29.31
CA LEU A 228 12.19 -9.56 28.10
C LEU A 228 10.74 -9.13 28.37
N GLY A 229 10.33 -8.92 29.63
CA GLY A 229 8.94 -8.63 30.01
C GLY A 229 7.99 -9.82 29.85
N LEU A 230 8.54 -11.04 29.76
CA LEU A 230 7.76 -12.27 29.61
C LEU A 230 7.07 -12.68 30.92
N ASP A 231 7.63 -12.28 32.06
CA ASP A 231 7.00 -12.40 33.38
C ASP A 231 5.64 -11.68 33.42
N LYS A 232 5.60 -10.43 32.96
CA LYS A 232 4.38 -9.61 32.84
C LYS A 232 3.45 -10.16 31.77
N LEU A 233 3.98 -10.73 30.69
CA LEU A 233 3.13 -11.38 29.68
C LEU A 233 2.47 -12.65 30.25
N ILE A 234 3.16 -13.46 31.04
CA ILE A 234 2.61 -14.71 31.56
C ILE A 234 1.58 -14.44 32.66
N ASN A 235 1.88 -13.52 33.57
CA ASN A 235 0.96 -13.09 34.61
C ASN A 235 1.03 -11.56 34.81
N PRO A 236 0.15 -10.78 34.15
CA PRO A 236 0.16 -9.33 34.27
C PRO A 236 -0.10 -8.80 35.68
N GLU A 237 -0.95 -9.47 36.45
CA GLU A 237 -1.36 -9.04 37.79
C GLU A 237 -0.29 -9.35 38.85
N GLN A 238 0.35 -10.51 38.73
CA GLN A 238 1.40 -10.95 39.63
C GLN A 238 2.57 -11.54 38.83
N PRO A 239 3.48 -10.69 38.29
CA PRO A 239 4.56 -11.14 37.43
C PRO A 239 5.37 -12.28 38.03
N GLU A 240 5.73 -12.24 39.32
CA GLU A 240 6.53 -13.28 39.99
C GLU A 240 5.93 -14.70 39.94
N ALA A 241 4.62 -14.84 39.73
CA ALA A 241 3.98 -16.14 39.58
C ALA A 241 4.35 -16.85 38.26
N TRP A 242 5.05 -16.19 37.32
CA TRP A 242 5.56 -16.82 36.10
C TRP A 242 6.45 -18.04 36.40
N VAL A 243 7.12 -18.05 37.55
CA VAL A 243 8.05 -19.13 37.97
C VAL A 243 7.34 -20.48 38.04
N GLU A 244 6.02 -20.50 38.32
CA GLU A 244 5.21 -21.73 38.28
C GLU A 244 5.18 -22.38 36.89
N TYR A 245 5.41 -21.61 35.83
CA TYR A 245 5.43 -22.04 34.44
C TYR A 245 6.85 -22.20 33.88
N LEU A 246 7.89 -22.00 34.69
CA LEU A 246 9.29 -22.08 34.24
C LEU A 246 9.60 -23.41 33.53
N GLU A 247 9.11 -24.52 34.07
CA GLU A 247 9.34 -25.85 33.50
C GLU A 247 8.50 -26.11 32.24
N ASP A 248 7.30 -25.48 32.13
CA ASP A 248 6.53 -25.47 30.89
C ASP A 248 7.29 -24.73 29.77
N LEU A 249 7.89 -23.58 30.09
CA LEU A 249 8.68 -22.78 29.15
C LEU A 249 9.92 -23.53 28.66
N LEU A 250 10.65 -24.17 29.56
CA LEU A 250 11.81 -25.00 29.20
C LEU A 250 11.39 -26.17 28.31
N PHE A 251 10.31 -26.86 28.65
CA PHE A 251 9.78 -27.95 27.83
C PHE A 251 9.46 -27.49 26.41
N ILE A 252 8.74 -26.36 26.27
CA ILE A 252 8.40 -25.82 24.94
C ILE A 252 9.66 -25.40 24.19
N ALA A 253 10.59 -24.68 24.83
CA ALA A 253 11.81 -24.20 24.20
C ALA A 253 12.70 -25.33 23.65
N TYR A 254 12.75 -26.48 24.32
CA TYR A 254 13.50 -27.66 23.86
C TYR A 254 12.82 -28.40 22.71
N ASN A 255 11.49 -28.48 22.72
CA ASN A 255 10.75 -29.31 21.78
C ASN A 255 10.27 -28.54 20.53
N THR A 256 10.84 -27.37 20.26
CA THR A 256 10.61 -26.59 19.04
C THR A 256 11.35 -27.14 17.81
N GLN A 257 12.30 -28.07 17.99
CA GLN A 257 13.03 -28.74 16.92
C GLN A 257 12.89 -30.27 17.03
N LYS A 258 13.03 -31.01 15.91
CA LYS A 258 12.86 -32.49 15.88
C LYS A 258 14.16 -33.30 15.87
N ARG A 259 15.34 -32.67 15.74
CA ARG A 259 16.60 -33.36 15.38
C ARG A 259 17.62 -33.51 16.51
N ASN A 260 17.74 -32.54 17.42
CA ASN A 260 18.69 -32.55 18.55
C ASN A 260 17.95 -32.18 19.84
N ASP A 261 18.37 -32.75 20.98
CA ASP A 261 17.98 -32.34 22.35
C ASP A 261 16.46 -32.29 22.67
N THR A 262 15.67 -33.18 22.07
CA THR A 262 14.22 -33.27 22.33
C THR A 262 13.92 -33.98 23.65
N ASN A 263 13.53 -33.24 24.67
CA ASN A 263 13.13 -33.77 25.99
C ASN A 263 11.65 -34.19 25.99
N LEU A 264 11.29 -35.16 25.14
CA LEU A 264 9.90 -35.67 25.05
C LEU A 264 9.55 -36.65 26.19
N ASN A 265 10.54 -37.21 26.87
CA ASN A 265 10.33 -38.05 28.04
C ASN A 265 10.50 -37.23 29.33
N LEU A 266 9.39 -36.79 29.90
CA LEU A 266 9.38 -36.02 31.17
C LEU A 266 10.01 -36.80 32.33
N SER A 267 9.84 -38.13 32.35
CA SER A 267 10.37 -38.99 33.41
C SER A 267 11.90 -39.14 33.39
N GLU A 268 12.52 -39.03 32.22
CA GLU A 268 13.99 -39.08 32.06
C GLU A 268 14.64 -37.70 32.04
N SER A 269 13.90 -36.67 31.62
CA SER A 269 14.39 -35.28 31.60
C SER A 269 14.36 -34.61 32.97
N GLY A 270 13.54 -35.06 33.92
CA GLY A 270 13.47 -34.47 35.25
C GLY A 270 12.74 -33.12 35.32
N LEU A 271 11.93 -32.81 34.30
CA LEU A 271 11.00 -31.68 34.29
C LEU A 271 9.63 -32.10 34.84
N ASN A 272 9.03 -31.25 35.67
CA ASN A 272 7.71 -31.33 36.27
C ASN A 272 6.87 -30.09 35.86
N PRO A 273 6.47 -29.99 34.58
CA PRO A 273 5.67 -28.88 34.08
C PRO A 273 4.27 -28.82 34.72
N LYS A 274 3.69 -27.61 34.79
CA LYS A 274 2.35 -27.38 35.40
C LYS A 274 1.22 -27.75 34.42
N LEU A 275 1.42 -27.53 33.13
CA LEU A 275 0.45 -27.88 32.10
C LEU A 275 0.44 -29.39 31.84
N ARG A 276 -0.71 -29.90 31.42
CA ARG A 276 -0.86 -31.33 31.07
C ARG A 276 -0.05 -31.67 29.81
N ASP A 277 0.49 -32.89 29.75
CA ASP A 277 1.30 -33.40 28.64
C ASP A 277 0.69 -33.14 27.25
N ARG A 278 -0.61 -33.38 27.07
CA ARG A 278 -1.28 -33.16 25.78
C ARG A 278 -1.29 -31.68 25.38
N SER A 279 -1.50 -30.79 26.34
CA SER A 279 -1.44 -29.36 26.09
C SER A 279 -0.01 -28.94 25.75
N LEU A 280 1.00 -29.42 26.49
CA LEU A 280 2.42 -29.14 26.20
C LEU A 280 2.85 -29.62 24.81
N ILE A 281 2.45 -30.82 24.41
CA ILE A 281 2.71 -31.35 23.06
C ILE A 281 2.02 -30.48 22.00
N CYS A 282 0.79 -30.04 22.27
CA CYS A 282 0.07 -29.13 21.37
C CYS A 282 0.81 -27.79 21.20
N LEU A 283 1.24 -27.17 22.30
CA LEU A 283 2.00 -25.91 22.27
C LEU A 283 3.38 -26.10 21.59
N SER A 284 4.05 -27.22 21.83
CA SER A 284 5.33 -27.56 21.19
C SER A 284 5.18 -27.75 19.67
N ASN A 285 4.08 -28.34 19.20
CA ASN A 285 3.81 -28.45 17.77
C ASN A 285 3.53 -27.07 17.12
N LEU A 286 2.85 -26.16 17.83
CA LEU A 286 2.61 -24.80 17.34
C LEU A 286 3.88 -23.95 17.32
N THR A 287 4.78 -24.12 18.30
CA THR A 287 6.10 -23.46 18.30
C THR A 287 7.03 -24.03 17.23
N LEU A 288 7.01 -25.34 16.99
CA LEU A 288 7.70 -25.95 15.84
C LEU A 288 7.15 -25.39 14.51
N LEU A 289 5.83 -25.22 14.38
CA LEU A 289 5.26 -24.56 13.21
C LEU A 289 5.80 -23.13 13.05
N ALA A 290 5.85 -22.35 14.13
CA ALA A 290 6.38 -20.99 14.13
C ALA A 290 7.85 -20.95 13.66
N ASP A 291 8.70 -21.83 14.19
CA ASP A 291 10.10 -21.96 13.78
C ASP A 291 10.22 -22.38 12.31
N LEU A 292 9.42 -23.35 11.85
CA LEU A 292 9.45 -23.77 10.44
C LEU A 292 9.03 -22.64 9.49
N LEU A 293 8.02 -21.84 9.84
CA LEU A 293 7.55 -20.72 9.01
C LEU A 293 8.64 -19.66 8.85
N SER A 294 9.26 -19.21 9.94
CA SER A 294 10.31 -18.18 9.89
C SER A 294 11.58 -18.66 9.20
N SER A 295 11.86 -19.95 9.30
CA SER A 295 13.13 -20.55 8.95
C SER A 295 13.17 -21.09 7.51
N ILE A 296 12.04 -21.56 6.97
CA ILE A 296 11.92 -22.13 5.62
C ILE A 296 11.48 -21.08 4.60
N ILE A 297 10.52 -20.22 4.94
CA ILE A 297 9.87 -19.34 3.95
C ILE A 297 10.78 -18.16 3.63
N LYS A 298 11.24 -18.10 2.38
CA LYS A 298 11.98 -16.99 1.77
C LYS A 298 11.31 -16.51 0.47
N HIS A 299 10.57 -17.40 -0.18
CA HIS A 299 9.77 -17.15 -1.37
C HIS A 299 8.37 -17.76 -1.23
N PRO A 300 7.36 -17.26 -1.97
CA PRO A 300 6.00 -17.81 -1.88
C PRO A 300 5.93 -19.34 -2.14
N GLN A 301 6.78 -19.83 -3.05
CA GLN A 301 6.81 -21.25 -3.44
C GLN A 301 7.31 -22.19 -2.34
N ASP A 302 8.00 -21.68 -1.31
CA ASP A 302 8.42 -22.45 -0.15
C ASP A 302 7.23 -22.99 0.67
N ALA A 303 6.03 -22.45 0.46
CA ALA A 303 4.78 -23.00 1.01
C ALA A 303 4.56 -24.49 0.67
N LYS A 304 5.18 -25.00 -0.41
CA LYS A 304 5.14 -26.41 -0.82
C LYS A 304 6.11 -27.32 -0.06
N ASN A 305 6.87 -26.79 0.90
CA ASN A 305 7.83 -27.59 1.66
C ASN A 305 7.13 -28.71 2.46
N SER A 306 7.63 -29.94 2.36
CA SER A 306 7.04 -31.12 3.00
C SER A 306 6.98 -31.02 4.53
N SER A 307 7.97 -30.40 5.17
CA SER A 307 7.99 -30.23 6.63
C SER A 307 6.87 -29.30 7.09
N LEU A 308 6.65 -28.19 6.37
CA LEU A 308 5.53 -27.27 6.62
C LEU A 308 4.18 -27.95 6.38
N HIS A 309 4.05 -28.66 5.27
CA HIS A 309 2.83 -29.42 4.97
C HIS A 309 2.50 -30.42 6.09
N ASN A 310 3.49 -31.20 6.54
CA ASN A 310 3.30 -32.21 7.59
C ASN A 310 2.90 -31.60 8.93
N ILE A 311 3.53 -30.50 9.36
CA ILE A 311 3.19 -29.88 10.65
C ILE A 311 1.80 -29.21 10.60
N ILE A 312 1.45 -28.55 9.49
CA ILE A 312 0.14 -27.92 9.32
C ILE A 312 -0.95 -28.98 9.27
N HIS A 313 -0.73 -30.09 8.55
CA HIS A 313 -1.63 -31.22 8.54
C HIS A 313 -1.82 -31.78 9.97
N LEU A 314 -0.75 -31.92 10.75
CA LEU A 314 -0.81 -32.41 12.13
C LEU A 314 -1.63 -31.49 13.03
N VAL A 315 -1.32 -30.18 13.09
CA VAL A 315 -2.01 -29.25 13.99
C VAL A 315 -3.45 -28.95 13.55
N SER A 316 -3.76 -29.11 12.26
CA SER A 316 -5.10 -28.88 11.69
C SER A 316 -5.97 -30.12 11.58
N ASN A 317 -5.49 -31.30 11.99
CA ASN A 317 -6.17 -32.57 11.73
C ASN A 317 -6.49 -32.77 10.23
N GLY A 318 -5.59 -32.31 9.35
CA GLY A 318 -5.71 -32.41 7.89
C GLY A 318 -6.74 -31.47 7.24
N LYS A 319 -7.24 -30.46 7.97
CA LYS A 319 -8.26 -29.53 7.47
C LYS A 319 -7.67 -28.34 6.70
N LEU A 320 -6.42 -27.97 7.00
CA LEU A 320 -5.77 -26.79 6.44
C LEU A 320 -4.49 -27.17 5.68
N GLU A 321 -4.16 -26.35 4.69
CA GLU A 321 -2.94 -26.42 3.89
C GLU A 321 -2.44 -25.01 3.55
N LEU A 322 -1.18 -24.89 3.12
CA LEU A 322 -0.70 -23.63 2.54
C LEU A 322 -0.92 -23.62 1.03
N SER A 323 -1.29 -22.45 0.51
CA SER A 323 -1.31 -22.12 -0.91
C SER A 323 -0.57 -20.81 -1.11
N TYR A 324 -0.24 -20.46 -2.35
CA TYR A 324 0.41 -19.18 -2.63
C TYR A 324 0.08 -18.73 -4.05
N HIS A 325 0.26 -17.42 -4.29
CA HIS A 325 0.53 -16.91 -5.62
C HIS A 325 1.92 -16.28 -5.65
N SER A 326 2.48 -16.16 -6.84
CA SER A 326 3.77 -15.51 -7.04
C SER A 326 3.85 -14.85 -8.39
N ILE A 327 4.54 -13.71 -8.44
CA ILE A 327 4.88 -12.98 -9.65
C ILE A 327 6.33 -13.30 -9.99
N SER A 328 6.63 -13.43 -11.29
CA SER A 328 7.97 -13.77 -11.80
C SER A 328 8.99 -12.65 -11.62
N GLU A 329 8.53 -11.40 -11.50
CA GLU A 329 9.36 -10.21 -11.41
C GLU A 329 8.80 -9.16 -10.44
N ASN A 330 9.68 -8.28 -9.95
CA ASN A 330 9.33 -7.16 -9.09
C ASN A 330 9.46 -5.84 -9.86
N ARG A 331 8.33 -5.18 -10.12
CA ARG A 331 8.18 -3.89 -10.80
C ARG A 331 7.73 -2.78 -9.85
N GLY A 332 8.02 -2.90 -8.55
CA GLY A 332 7.70 -1.89 -7.54
C GLY A 332 6.19 -1.73 -7.33
N VAL A 333 5.66 -0.52 -7.52
CA VAL A 333 4.25 -0.19 -7.25
C VAL A 333 3.28 -1.09 -8.02
N LEU A 334 3.60 -1.44 -9.28
CA LEU A 334 2.77 -2.34 -10.08
C LEU A 334 2.66 -3.73 -9.44
N THR A 335 3.77 -4.27 -8.93
CA THR A 335 3.78 -5.57 -8.21
C THR A 335 2.88 -5.53 -6.97
N ASN A 336 2.86 -4.42 -6.24
CA ASN A 336 1.95 -4.27 -5.09
C ASN A 336 0.49 -4.24 -5.51
N ILE A 337 0.15 -3.54 -6.60
CA ILE A 337 -1.23 -3.50 -7.11
C ILE A 337 -1.68 -4.90 -7.54
N VAL A 338 -0.83 -5.64 -8.25
CA VAL A 338 -1.13 -7.01 -8.71
C VAL A 338 -1.30 -7.95 -7.52
N ASN A 339 -0.38 -7.92 -6.56
CA ASN A 339 -0.50 -8.72 -5.34
C ASN A 339 -1.82 -8.45 -4.60
N ASN A 340 -2.20 -7.18 -4.48
CA ASN A 340 -3.45 -6.80 -3.83
C ASN A 340 -4.67 -7.26 -4.63
N ALA A 341 -4.66 -7.15 -5.95
CA ALA A 341 -5.75 -7.61 -6.81
C ALA A 341 -5.94 -9.14 -6.72
N VAL A 342 -4.85 -9.91 -6.84
CA VAL A 342 -4.89 -11.38 -6.72
C VAL A 342 -5.33 -11.78 -5.31
N MET A 343 -4.87 -11.08 -4.27
CA MET A 343 -5.31 -11.29 -2.90
C MET A 343 -6.82 -11.05 -2.72
N THR A 344 -7.35 -9.97 -3.27
CA THR A 344 -8.80 -9.71 -3.27
C THR A 344 -9.56 -10.82 -3.99
N ALA A 345 -9.05 -11.33 -5.11
CA ALA A 345 -9.68 -12.46 -5.81
C ALA A 345 -9.75 -13.73 -4.94
N TYR A 346 -8.67 -14.07 -4.21
CA TYR A 346 -8.71 -15.16 -3.22
C TYR A 346 -9.70 -14.90 -2.08
N GLN A 347 -9.73 -13.68 -1.56
CA GLN A 347 -10.63 -13.31 -0.46
C GLN A 347 -12.10 -13.33 -0.88
N ASN A 348 -12.43 -12.98 -2.12
CA ASN A 348 -13.78 -13.01 -2.68
C ASN A 348 -14.35 -14.43 -2.81
N LEU A 349 -13.51 -15.46 -2.72
CA LEU A 349 -13.97 -16.86 -2.65
C LEU A 349 -14.53 -17.22 -1.27
N ASN A 350 -14.24 -16.43 -0.23
CA ASN A 350 -14.80 -16.62 1.10
C ASN A 350 -16.28 -16.25 1.14
N THR A 351 -17.06 -16.95 1.96
CA THR A 351 -18.47 -16.62 2.22
C THR A 351 -18.64 -16.13 3.66
N GLU A 352 -19.86 -15.73 4.03
CA GLU A 352 -20.19 -15.35 5.41
C GLU A 352 -19.99 -16.54 6.38
N GLU A 353 -20.21 -17.76 5.91
CA GLU A 353 -20.10 -18.99 6.69
C GLU A 353 -18.71 -19.62 6.63
N GLU A 354 -18.00 -19.52 5.50
CA GLU A 354 -16.75 -20.24 5.26
C GLU A 354 -15.61 -19.33 4.80
N THR A 355 -14.52 -19.35 5.57
CA THR A 355 -13.24 -18.73 5.18
C THR A 355 -12.33 -19.77 4.52
N TYR A 356 -12.38 -19.86 3.21
CA TYR A 356 -11.56 -20.76 2.40
C TYR A 356 -10.09 -20.32 2.32
N TYR A 357 -9.84 -19.02 2.13
CA TYR A 357 -8.50 -18.45 2.01
C TYR A 357 -8.29 -17.32 3.00
N GLN A 358 -7.20 -17.39 3.74
CA GLN A 358 -6.74 -16.32 4.63
C GLN A 358 -5.30 -15.96 4.26
N PRO A 359 -5.02 -14.72 3.82
CA PRO A 359 -3.66 -14.23 3.65
C PRO A 359 -2.87 -14.40 4.96
N LEU A 360 -1.65 -14.95 4.86
CA LEU A 360 -0.85 -15.30 6.03
C LEU A 360 0.53 -14.63 6.02
N LEU A 361 1.26 -14.73 4.91
CA LEU A 361 2.62 -14.18 4.77
C LEU A 361 2.72 -13.36 3.49
N TYR A 362 3.21 -12.13 3.64
CA TYR A 362 3.40 -11.17 2.56
C TYR A 362 4.88 -11.14 2.17
N LEU A 363 5.18 -11.49 0.92
CA LEU A 363 6.53 -11.50 0.37
C LEU A 363 6.63 -10.50 -0.79
N PRO A 364 7.84 -10.02 -1.13
CA PRO A 364 8.01 -9.05 -2.23
C PRO A 364 7.44 -9.50 -3.57
N THR A 365 7.36 -10.82 -3.80
CA THR A 365 6.91 -11.40 -5.07
C THR A 365 5.61 -12.18 -4.95
N GLY A 366 4.88 -12.10 -3.84
CA GLY A 366 3.62 -12.83 -3.70
C GLY A 366 3.13 -12.99 -2.27
N VAL A 367 2.04 -13.72 -2.10
CA VAL A 367 1.42 -13.97 -0.80
C VAL A 367 1.24 -15.47 -0.61
N ILE A 368 1.48 -15.94 0.62
CA ILE A 368 1.11 -17.28 1.07
C ILE A 368 -0.19 -17.18 1.85
N TYR A 369 -1.12 -18.08 1.54
CA TYR A 369 -2.43 -18.20 2.14
C TYR A 369 -2.51 -19.47 2.97
N LEU A 370 -3.20 -19.37 4.10
CA LEU A 370 -3.77 -20.53 4.77
C LEU A 370 -5.09 -20.87 4.06
N ARG A 371 -5.18 -22.07 3.48
CA ARG A 371 -6.37 -22.54 2.77
C ARG A 371 -7.05 -23.72 3.44
N GLN A 372 -8.36 -23.80 3.33
CA GLN A 372 -9.07 -25.06 3.58
C GLN A 372 -8.84 -26.06 2.43
N LYS A 373 -8.87 -27.35 2.74
CA LYS A 373 -8.61 -28.41 1.76
C LYS A 373 -9.66 -28.49 0.63
N ASN A 374 -10.89 -28.09 0.92
CA ASN A 374 -12.02 -28.02 -0.01
C ASN A 374 -12.21 -26.63 -0.63
N ALA A 375 -11.22 -25.73 -0.52
CA ALA A 375 -11.33 -24.39 -1.07
C ALA A 375 -11.50 -24.42 -2.60
N PRO A 376 -12.38 -23.56 -3.16
CA PRO A 376 -12.54 -23.43 -4.61
C PRO A 376 -11.26 -22.87 -5.26
N HIS A 377 -11.06 -23.15 -6.54
CA HIS A 377 -9.95 -22.60 -7.31
C HIS A 377 -10.26 -21.18 -7.79
N ILE A 378 -9.22 -20.37 -7.92
CA ILE A 378 -9.31 -19.03 -8.52
C ILE A 378 -9.48 -19.14 -10.05
N SER A 379 -10.30 -18.26 -10.62
CA SER A 379 -10.43 -18.10 -12.07
C SER A 379 -9.27 -17.26 -12.59
N GLU A 380 -8.35 -17.89 -13.33
CA GLU A 380 -7.19 -17.19 -13.91
C GLU A 380 -7.60 -16.24 -15.05
N SER A 381 -8.71 -16.51 -15.75
CA SER A 381 -9.16 -15.70 -16.90
C SER A 381 -9.58 -14.28 -16.53
N ASP A 382 -10.01 -14.07 -15.29
CA ASP A 382 -10.58 -12.80 -14.83
C ASP A 382 -9.54 -11.91 -14.11
N LEU A 383 -8.37 -12.47 -13.79
CA LEU A 383 -7.29 -11.77 -13.09
C LEU A 383 -6.76 -10.54 -13.85
N PRO A 384 -6.49 -10.62 -15.17
CA PRO A 384 -6.06 -9.46 -15.94
C PRO A 384 -6.98 -8.26 -15.80
N GLU A 385 -8.30 -8.47 -15.92
CA GLU A 385 -9.28 -7.39 -15.82
C GLU A 385 -9.43 -6.86 -14.40
N LEU A 386 -9.27 -7.73 -13.39
CA LEU A 386 -9.27 -7.29 -12.00
C LEU A 386 -8.09 -6.35 -11.71
N VAL A 387 -6.90 -6.70 -12.21
CA VAL A 387 -5.69 -5.86 -12.07
C VAL A 387 -5.89 -4.52 -12.77
N VAL A 388 -6.33 -4.53 -14.04
CA VAL A 388 -6.60 -3.30 -14.81
C VAL A 388 -7.64 -2.43 -14.11
N SER A 389 -8.73 -3.03 -13.63
CA SER A 389 -9.78 -2.31 -12.90
C SER A 389 -9.25 -1.67 -11.62
N LYS A 390 -8.36 -2.36 -10.89
CA LYS A 390 -7.74 -1.82 -9.68
C LYS A 390 -6.79 -0.65 -9.98
N ILE A 391 -6.00 -0.75 -11.04
CA ILE A 391 -5.14 0.35 -11.50
C ILE A 391 -6.00 1.55 -11.85
N LYS A 392 -7.05 1.35 -12.66
CA LYS A 392 -8.00 2.40 -13.04
C LYS A 392 -8.63 3.07 -11.82
N GLU A 393 -9.13 2.29 -10.87
CA GLU A 393 -9.74 2.82 -9.64
C GLU A 393 -8.76 3.71 -8.85
N LEU A 394 -7.55 3.21 -8.58
CA LEU A 394 -6.55 3.92 -7.78
C LEU A 394 -6.09 5.21 -8.46
N CYS A 395 -5.76 5.14 -9.75
CA CYS A 395 -5.31 6.29 -10.54
C CYS A 395 -6.44 7.30 -10.74
N ALA A 396 -7.65 6.86 -11.08
CA ALA A 396 -8.82 7.74 -11.24
C ALA A 396 -9.13 8.49 -9.93
N LYS A 397 -9.04 7.82 -8.76
CA LYS A 397 -9.22 8.48 -7.47
C LYS A 397 -8.21 9.60 -7.24
N GLN A 398 -6.93 9.36 -7.53
CA GLN A 398 -5.88 10.38 -7.39
C GLN A 398 -6.03 11.52 -8.41
N LEU A 399 -6.35 11.19 -9.66
CA LEU A 399 -6.54 12.18 -10.73
C LEU A 399 -7.78 13.04 -10.51
N ARG A 400 -8.85 12.51 -9.93
CA ARG A 400 -10.03 13.28 -9.54
C ARG A 400 -9.75 14.22 -8.37
N LEU A 401 -8.93 13.78 -7.40
CA LEU A 401 -8.55 14.58 -6.23
C LEU A 401 -7.60 15.72 -6.59
N ARG A 402 -6.50 15.42 -7.30
CA ARG A 402 -5.44 16.39 -7.59
C ARG A 402 -5.68 17.20 -8.86
N GLN A 403 -6.36 16.62 -9.84
CA GLN A 403 -6.63 17.22 -11.15
C GLN A 403 -5.35 17.66 -11.89
N THR A 404 -4.23 17.01 -11.58
CA THR A 404 -2.92 17.27 -12.20
C THR A 404 -2.97 16.93 -13.68
N GLY A 405 -2.53 17.87 -14.53
CA GLY A 405 -2.62 17.76 -15.98
C GLY A 405 -3.79 18.54 -16.60
N PHE A 406 -4.69 19.11 -15.79
CA PHE A 406 -5.63 20.14 -16.26
C PHE A 406 -4.97 21.52 -16.24
N GLY A 407 -5.17 22.29 -17.31
CA GLY A 407 -4.64 23.64 -17.43
C GLY A 407 -5.46 24.52 -18.39
N ARG A 408 -5.21 25.83 -18.33
CA ARG A 408 -5.82 26.83 -19.23
C ARG A 408 -4.74 27.46 -20.09
N ASP A 409 -4.84 27.35 -21.41
CA ASP A 409 -3.81 27.84 -22.36
C ASP A 409 -4.25 29.10 -23.14
N GLY A 410 -5.24 29.83 -22.60
CA GLY A 410 -5.80 31.03 -23.22
C GLY A 410 -6.76 30.77 -24.40
N LYS A 411 -6.82 29.53 -24.90
CA LYS A 411 -7.75 29.07 -25.96
C LYS A 411 -8.80 28.09 -25.46
N GLY A 412 -8.71 27.67 -24.22
CA GLY A 412 -9.67 26.78 -23.59
C GLY A 412 -9.09 26.13 -22.35
N MET A 413 -9.91 25.31 -21.70
CA MET A 413 -9.43 24.28 -20.78
C MET A 413 -8.85 23.10 -21.57
N LYS A 414 -7.73 22.55 -21.09
CA LYS A 414 -7.08 21.35 -21.63
C LYS A 414 -6.82 20.36 -20.51
N TYR A 415 -6.70 19.09 -20.89
CA TYR A 415 -6.30 17.99 -20.01
C TYR A 415 -5.24 17.14 -20.71
N ALA A 416 -4.47 16.38 -19.93
CA ALA A 416 -3.47 15.48 -20.46
C ALA A 416 -4.11 14.19 -21.02
N ASP A 417 -3.64 13.71 -22.17
CA ASP A 417 -4.25 12.59 -22.90
C ASP A 417 -4.41 11.30 -22.08
N TYR A 418 -3.56 11.09 -21.06
CA TYR A 418 -3.63 9.91 -20.19
C TYR A 418 -4.94 9.80 -19.39
N TYR A 419 -5.70 10.89 -19.23
CA TYR A 419 -6.99 10.84 -18.54
C TYR A 419 -7.96 9.85 -19.19
N ASN A 420 -7.88 9.68 -20.51
CA ASN A 420 -8.71 8.74 -21.27
C ASN A 420 -8.46 7.27 -20.91
N LEU A 421 -7.32 6.95 -20.28
CA LEU A 421 -7.03 5.59 -19.83
C LEU A 421 -7.77 5.23 -18.53
N PHE A 422 -8.18 6.24 -17.74
CA PHE A 422 -8.67 6.06 -16.37
C PHE A 422 -10.13 6.43 -16.18
N PHE A 423 -10.71 7.22 -17.09
CA PHE A 423 -12.09 7.67 -17.02
C PHE A 423 -12.83 7.30 -18.30
N ASP A 424 -14.09 6.91 -18.15
CA ASP A 424 -15.02 6.93 -19.26
C ASP A 424 -15.39 8.38 -19.64
N THR A 425 -16.10 8.53 -20.76
CA THR A 425 -16.45 9.86 -21.29
C THR A 425 -17.20 10.71 -20.27
N VAL A 426 -18.13 10.12 -19.51
CA VAL A 426 -18.95 10.85 -18.52
C VAL A 426 -18.12 11.20 -17.28
N GLY A 427 -17.38 10.24 -16.73
CA GLY A 427 -16.50 10.47 -15.58
C GLY A 427 -15.43 11.53 -15.87
N LEU A 428 -14.92 11.60 -17.11
CA LEU A 428 -13.99 12.65 -17.52
C LEU A 428 -14.65 14.04 -17.55
N MET A 429 -15.92 14.14 -17.95
CA MET A 429 -16.68 15.40 -17.88
C MET A 429 -16.85 15.88 -16.43
N GLU A 430 -17.10 14.96 -15.49
CA GLU A 430 -17.19 15.30 -14.06
C GLU A 430 -15.88 15.86 -13.52
N VAL A 431 -14.76 15.21 -13.83
CA VAL A 431 -13.43 15.69 -13.41
C VAL A 431 -13.10 17.03 -14.07
N ALA A 432 -13.47 17.20 -15.35
CA ALA A 432 -13.29 18.46 -16.06
C ALA A 432 -14.10 19.60 -15.43
N LEU A 433 -15.29 19.33 -14.92
CA LEU A 433 -16.08 20.32 -14.17
C LEU A 433 -15.34 20.75 -12.90
N ASP A 434 -14.94 19.80 -12.07
CA ASP A 434 -14.25 20.13 -10.82
C ASP A 434 -12.92 20.88 -11.09
N ALA A 435 -12.18 20.47 -12.12
CA ALA A 435 -10.95 21.17 -12.54
C ALA A 435 -11.22 22.59 -13.05
N THR A 436 -12.30 22.79 -13.83
CA THR A 436 -12.68 24.11 -14.33
C THR A 436 -13.04 25.04 -13.17
N LEU A 437 -13.81 24.58 -12.19
CA LEU A 437 -14.19 25.38 -11.02
C LEU A 437 -13.00 25.70 -10.11
N ARG A 438 -12.04 24.78 -9.98
CA ARG A 438 -10.77 25.04 -9.27
C ARG A 438 -9.93 26.09 -9.98
N ILE A 439 -9.74 25.95 -11.30
CA ILE A 439 -8.89 26.85 -12.11
C ILE A 439 -9.53 28.22 -12.28
N LEU A 440 -10.86 28.29 -12.33
CA LEU A 440 -11.66 29.51 -12.43
C LEU A 440 -12.37 29.81 -11.10
N HIS A 441 -11.62 29.78 -9.99
CA HIS A 441 -12.13 30.13 -8.67
C HIS A 441 -12.59 31.60 -8.59
N SER A 442 -13.35 31.96 -7.55
CA SER A 442 -14.03 33.26 -7.43
C SER A 442 -13.08 34.47 -7.44
N GLY A 443 -11.87 34.31 -6.93
CA GLY A 443 -10.83 35.35 -6.94
C GLY A 443 -10.18 35.62 -8.31
N LYS A 444 -10.50 34.84 -9.36
CA LYS A 444 -9.90 35.02 -10.69
C LYS A 444 -10.66 36.07 -11.49
N LYS A 445 -9.93 36.93 -12.19
CA LYS A 445 -10.53 37.95 -13.07
C LYS A 445 -11.26 37.29 -14.23
N SER A 446 -12.49 37.73 -14.47
CA SER A 446 -13.27 37.33 -15.63
C SER A 446 -12.60 37.84 -16.91
N VAL A 447 -12.78 37.09 -18.00
CA VAL A 447 -12.47 37.58 -19.35
C VAL A 447 -13.73 37.65 -20.22
N ALA A 448 -14.91 37.46 -19.64
CA ALA A 448 -16.19 37.47 -20.34
C ALA A 448 -16.39 38.78 -21.10
N LYS A 449 -16.09 39.93 -20.48
CA LYS A 449 -16.22 41.22 -21.16
C LYS A 449 -15.34 41.34 -22.39
N SER A 450 -14.09 40.89 -22.28
CA SER A 450 -13.15 40.86 -23.41
C SER A 450 -13.67 39.98 -24.55
N ARG A 451 -14.34 38.87 -24.24
CA ARG A 451 -14.95 38.00 -25.27
C ARG A 451 -16.17 38.65 -25.92
N SER A 452 -16.99 39.33 -25.15
CA SER A 452 -18.11 40.13 -25.65
C SER A 452 -17.65 41.24 -26.60
N ASP A 453 -16.65 42.02 -26.20
CA ASP A 453 -16.13 43.12 -27.01
C ASP A 453 -15.54 42.61 -28.33
N ASN A 454 -14.94 41.42 -28.35
CA ASN A 454 -14.47 40.80 -29.59
C ASN A 454 -15.60 40.35 -30.52
N LEU A 455 -16.71 39.83 -29.97
CA LEU A 455 -17.91 39.55 -30.78
C LEU A 455 -18.49 40.83 -31.38
N VAL A 456 -18.55 41.92 -30.62
CA VAL A 456 -18.97 43.23 -31.13
C VAL A 456 -18.02 43.76 -32.21
N LYS A 457 -16.70 43.51 -32.10
CA LYS A 457 -15.76 43.85 -33.19
C LYS A 457 -16.05 43.06 -34.47
N PHE A 458 -16.36 41.77 -34.38
CA PHE A 458 -16.76 40.97 -35.55
C PHE A 458 -18.07 41.50 -36.17
N GLN A 459 -19.00 41.98 -35.34
CA GLN A 459 -20.22 42.65 -35.81
C GLN A 459 -19.92 43.97 -36.54
N GLN A 460 -19.01 44.80 -36.01
CA GLN A 460 -18.55 46.04 -36.66
C GLN A 460 -17.84 45.78 -38.00
N GLN A 461 -17.21 44.61 -38.15
CA GLN A 461 -16.58 44.16 -39.39
C GLN A 461 -17.56 43.53 -40.38
N GLN A 462 -18.88 43.54 -40.11
CA GLN A 462 -19.91 42.91 -40.94
C GLN A 462 -19.72 41.38 -41.09
N ILE A 463 -19.06 40.73 -40.12
CA ILE A 463 -18.94 39.27 -40.05
C ILE A 463 -20.14 38.64 -39.34
N LEU A 464 -20.67 39.34 -38.33
CA LEU A 464 -21.88 38.95 -37.59
C LEU A 464 -23.00 39.94 -37.92
N SER A 465 -24.26 39.46 -37.86
CA SER A 465 -25.41 40.29 -38.17
C SER A 465 -25.57 41.46 -37.20
N PRO A 466 -25.86 42.69 -37.69
CA PRO A 466 -26.02 43.88 -36.84
C PRO A 466 -27.27 43.84 -35.97
N ASP A 467 -28.25 43.00 -36.33
CA ASP A 467 -29.55 42.90 -35.66
C ASP A 467 -29.49 42.15 -34.31
N TYR A 468 -28.35 41.51 -34.01
CA TYR A 468 -28.17 40.72 -32.79
C TYR A 468 -27.41 41.47 -31.71
N ASN A 469 -27.76 41.22 -30.44
CA ASN A 469 -27.04 41.78 -29.31
C ASN A 469 -26.01 40.79 -28.74
N PHE A 470 -24.73 40.99 -29.06
CA PHE A 470 -23.61 40.20 -28.53
C PHE A 470 -22.96 40.80 -27.28
N ARG A 471 -23.56 41.83 -26.68
CA ARG A 471 -23.06 42.46 -25.45
C ARG A 471 -23.49 41.66 -24.22
N PHE A 472 -22.54 41.38 -23.35
CA PHE A 472 -22.76 40.82 -22.01
C PHE A 472 -21.74 41.38 -21.01
N ASP A 473 -22.05 41.19 -19.73
CA ASP A 473 -21.29 41.75 -18.60
C ASP A 473 -20.05 40.93 -18.25
N ASP A 474 -19.17 41.51 -17.44
CA ASP A 474 -17.97 40.84 -16.94
C ASP A 474 -18.34 39.97 -15.73
N ASP A 475 -18.46 38.66 -15.93
CA ASP A 475 -18.89 37.72 -14.90
C ASP A 475 -18.12 36.40 -15.01
N ILE A 476 -17.44 36.01 -13.93
CA ILE A 476 -16.65 34.77 -13.86
C ILE A 476 -17.52 33.51 -14.02
N ARG A 477 -18.82 33.59 -13.71
CA ARG A 477 -19.78 32.49 -13.94
C ARG A 477 -19.92 32.19 -15.44
N ILE A 478 -19.84 33.22 -16.29
CA ILE A 478 -19.83 33.05 -17.76
C ILE A 478 -18.58 32.28 -18.17
N ASP A 479 -17.40 32.65 -17.66
CA ASP A 479 -16.15 31.94 -17.95
C ASP A 479 -16.22 30.47 -17.53
N ARG A 480 -16.73 30.19 -16.32
CA ARG A 480 -16.85 28.81 -15.80
C ARG A 480 -17.71 27.94 -16.69
N ILE A 481 -18.90 28.41 -17.05
CA ILE A 481 -19.83 27.66 -17.90
C ILE A 481 -19.27 27.52 -19.31
N ALA A 482 -18.69 28.59 -19.86
CA ALA A 482 -18.20 28.59 -21.24
C ALA A 482 -16.97 27.67 -21.42
N GLU A 483 -15.99 27.78 -20.52
CA GLU A 483 -14.76 26.99 -20.58
C GLU A 483 -15.04 25.51 -20.26
N PHE A 484 -16.00 25.23 -19.37
CA PHE A 484 -16.49 23.87 -19.12
C PHE A 484 -17.22 23.29 -20.35
N GLY A 485 -18.17 24.04 -20.92
CA GLY A 485 -18.91 23.59 -22.09
C GLY A 485 -17.99 23.31 -23.28
N ASP A 486 -16.97 24.15 -23.48
CA ASP A 486 -15.96 23.96 -24.51
C ASP A 486 -15.12 22.70 -24.30
N VAL A 487 -14.57 22.46 -23.09
CA VAL A 487 -13.77 21.24 -22.86
C VAL A 487 -14.60 19.98 -23.03
N VAL A 488 -15.87 19.99 -22.61
CA VAL A 488 -16.78 18.85 -22.77
C VAL A 488 -17.09 18.58 -24.24
N THR A 489 -17.38 19.61 -25.01
CA THR A 489 -17.81 19.43 -26.41
C THR A 489 -16.65 19.28 -27.37
N ARG A 490 -15.66 20.18 -27.32
CA ARG A 490 -14.56 20.24 -28.28
C ARG A 490 -13.46 19.24 -27.98
N ASN A 491 -13.11 19.06 -26.71
CA ASN A 491 -11.99 18.19 -26.33
C ASN A 491 -12.48 16.77 -26.04
N ILE A 492 -13.30 16.59 -25.00
CA ILE A 492 -13.75 15.25 -24.56
C ILE A 492 -14.60 14.58 -25.64
N TRP A 493 -15.72 15.19 -26.02
CA TRP A 493 -16.59 14.62 -27.06
C TRP A 493 -15.95 14.67 -28.45
N GLY A 494 -15.22 15.73 -28.77
CA GLY A 494 -14.49 15.84 -30.04
C GLY A 494 -13.46 14.74 -30.24
N GLU A 495 -12.78 14.28 -29.19
CA GLU A 495 -11.88 13.13 -29.25
C GLU A 495 -12.63 11.83 -29.56
N VAL A 496 -13.79 11.60 -28.92
CA VAL A 496 -14.66 10.46 -29.22
C VAL A 496 -15.12 10.50 -30.67
N VAL A 497 -15.59 11.65 -31.16
CA VAL A 497 -16.00 11.83 -32.57
C VAL A 497 -14.85 11.52 -33.53
N ASN A 498 -13.64 11.99 -33.23
CA ASN A 498 -12.45 11.66 -34.02
C ASN A 498 -12.16 10.16 -34.04
N ASN A 499 -12.36 9.46 -32.92
CA ASN A 499 -12.17 8.01 -32.82
C ASN A 499 -13.26 7.24 -33.59
N ILE A 500 -14.53 7.69 -33.53
CA ILE A 500 -15.62 7.19 -34.35
C ILE A 500 -15.29 7.34 -35.85
N ASP A 501 -14.83 8.51 -36.27
CA ASP A 501 -14.47 8.77 -37.67
C ASP A 501 -13.29 7.90 -38.14
N LYS A 502 -12.28 7.70 -37.29
CA LYS A 502 -11.16 6.78 -37.57
C LYS A 502 -11.65 5.34 -37.67
N ALA A 503 -12.50 4.87 -36.76
CA ALA A 503 -13.05 3.52 -36.77
C ALA A 503 -13.88 3.27 -38.03
N LYS A 504 -14.73 4.23 -38.42
CA LYS A 504 -15.56 4.16 -39.62
C LYS A 504 -14.76 4.18 -40.93
N LYS A 505 -13.62 4.90 -40.95
CA LYS A 505 -12.68 4.83 -42.09
C LYS A 505 -12.13 3.41 -42.27
N LYS A 506 -11.96 2.65 -41.18
CA LYS A 506 -11.52 1.25 -41.22
C LYS A 506 -12.67 0.28 -41.51
N ASN A 507 -13.86 0.52 -40.95
CA ASN A 507 -15.05 -0.30 -41.17
C ASN A 507 -16.27 0.56 -41.53
N LYS A 508 -16.69 0.50 -42.80
CA LYS A 508 -17.81 1.31 -43.32
C LYS A 508 -19.19 0.85 -42.84
N GLU A 509 -19.30 -0.34 -42.26
CA GLU A 509 -20.55 -0.90 -41.75
C GLU A 509 -20.94 -0.33 -40.37
N LEU A 510 -20.01 0.37 -39.69
CA LEU A 510 -20.28 0.98 -38.40
C LEU A 510 -21.32 2.12 -38.49
N PRO A 511 -22.19 2.29 -37.46
CA PRO A 511 -23.27 3.28 -37.47
C PRO A 511 -22.78 4.71 -37.67
N LYS A 512 -23.39 5.50 -38.55
CA LYS A 512 -22.97 6.91 -38.71
C LYS A 512 -23.32 7.71 -37.47
N LEU A 513 -22.40 8.58 -37.03
CA LEU A 513 -22.72 9.61 -36.04
C LEU A 513 -23.90 10.45 -36.53
N PRO A 514 -24.99 10.59 -35.75
CA PRO A 514 -26.08 11.48 -36.08
C PRO A 514 -25.60 12.92 -36.20
N ALA A 515 -26.05 13.66 -37.23
CA ALA A 515 -25.60 15.03 -37.47
C ALA A 515 -25.81 15.95 -36.25
N ASN A 516 -26.87 15.71 -35.47
CA ASN A 516 -27.16 16.46 -34.26
C ASN A 516 -26.23 16.17 -33.07
N LEU A 517 -25.35 15.17 -33.18
CA LEU A 517 -24.33 14.83 -32.20
C LEU A 517 -22.91 15.17 -32.70
N GLU A 518 -22.78 15.79 -33.87
CA GLU A 518 -21.51 16.43 -34.25
C GLU A 518 -21.14 17.50 -33.21
N THR A 519 -19.85 17.67 -32.94
CA THR A 519 -19.34 18.60 -31.92
C THR A 519 -19.96 20.00 -31.99
N LYS A 520 -20.07 20.57 -33.20
CA LYS A 520 -20.67 21.91 -33.40
C LYS A 520 -22.19 21.95 -33.10
N ASN A 521 -22.89 20.83 -33.33
CA ASN A 521 -24.33 20.74 -33.15
C ASN A 521 -24.72 20.33 -31.72
N LEU A 522 -23.80 19.74 -30.95
CA LEU A 522 -24.03 19.43 -29.54
C LEU A 522 -24.30 20.70 -28.70
N VAL A 523 -23.64 21.82 -29.02
CA VAL A 523 -23.92 23.13 -28.41
C VAL A 523 -25.38 23.55 -28.63
N GLN A 524 -25.94 23.27 -29.80
CA GLN A 524 -27.34 23.59 -30.12
C GLN A 524 -28.31 22.75 -29.28
N ARG A 525 -27.99 21.47 -29.04
CA ARG A 525 -28.79 20.62 -28.15
C ARG A 525 -28.79 21.10 -26.71
N ILE A 526 -27.65 21.60 -26.24
CA ILE A 526 -27.54 22.18 -24.90
C ILE A 526 -28.34 23.48 -24.81
N ALA A 527 -28.30 24.32 -25.84
CA ALA A 527 -29.14 25.51 -25.92
C ALA A 527 -30.65 25.16 -25.89
N GLU A 528 -31.07 24.10 -26.60
CA GLU A 528 -32.45 23.61 -26.54
C GLU A 528 -32.83 23.13 -25.13
N HIS A 529 -31.94 22.36 -24.48
CA HIS A 529 -32.14 21.88 -23.11
C HIS A 529 -32.22 23.01 -22.08
N TRP A 530 -31.51 24.11 -22.30
CA TRP A 530 -31.54 25.31 -21.47
C TRP A 530 -32.70 26.26 -21.81
N GLU A 531 -33.64 25.86 -22.69
CA GLU A 531 -34.75 26.69 -23.17
C GLU A 531 -34.30 27.98 -23.90
N LEU A 532 -33.12 27.94 -24.50
CA LEU A 532 -32.48 29.04 -25.24
C LEU A 532 -32.53 28.84 -26.76
N SER A 533 -33.50 28.07 -27.27
CA SER A 533 -33.64 27.76 -28.70
C SER A 533 -33.77 29.00 -29.58
N THR A 534 -34.29 30.10 -29.03
CA THR A 534 -34.41 31.41 -29.71
C THR A 534 -33.04 32.01 -30.07
N TYR A 535 -31.97 31.59 -29.41
CA TYR A 535 -30.61 32.07 -29.62
C TYR A 535 -29.77 31.18 -30.56
N ILE A 536 -30.33 30.07 -31.06
CA ILE A 536 -29.64 29.15 -31.99
C ILE A 536 -29.16 29.87 -33.29
N PRO A 537 -29.92 30.79 -33.91
CA PRO A 537 -29.42 31.53 -35.07
C PRO A 537 -28.11 32.27 -34.81
N GLN A 538 -28.02 32.96 -33.66
CA GLN A 538 -26.84 33.70 -33.23
C GLN A 538 -25.65 32.77 -32.97
N ILE A 539 -25.89 31.63 -32.32
CA ILE A 539 -24.87 30.60 -32.07
C ILE A 539 -24.30 30.09 -33.40
N ARG A 540 -25.15 29.84 -34.41
CA ARG A 540 -24.72 29.39 -35.74
C ARG A 540 -23.88 30.44 -36.48
N GLU A 541 -24.20 31.73 -36.35
CA GLU A 541 -23.37 32.80 -36.90
C GLU A 541 -21.99 32.84 -36.23
N ILE A 542 -21.95 32.73 -34.91
CA ILE A 542 -20.68 32.72 -34.15
C ILE A 542 -19.81 31.54 -34.57
N GLN A 543 -20.39 30.34 -34.72
CA GLN A 543 -19.68 29.15 -35.16
C GLN A 543 -19.11 29.26 -36.58
N LYS A 544 -19.66 30.15 -37.41
CA LYS A 544 -19.23 30.41 -38.80
C LYS A 544 -18.27 31.58 -38.96
N ILE A 545 -17.89 32.29 -37.90
CA ILE A 545 -16.98 33.46 -37.97
C ILE A 545 -15.74 33.18 -38.83
N ASN A 546 -15.07 32.05 -38.62
CA ASN A 546 -13.85 31.71 -39.38
C ASN A 546 -14.14 31.42 -40.86
N GLU A 547 -15.29 30.84 -41.18
CA GLU A 547 -15.74 30.59 -42.55
C GLU A 547 -16.07 31.93 -43.23
N SER A 548 -16.84 32.79 -42.58
CA SER A 548 -17.19 34.13 -43.04
C SER A 548 -15.97 35.04 -43.27
N LEU A 549 -15.00 35.04 -42.34
CA LEU A 549 -13.74 35.77 -42.50
C LEU A 549 -12.97 35.31 -43.74
N LYS A 550 -12.95 33.99 -44.00
CA LYS A 550 -12.28 33.40 -45.17
C LYS A 550 -12.99 33.76 -46.47
N GLU A 551 -14.33 33.67 -46.49
CA GLU A 551 -15.15 34.01 -47.65
C GLU A 551 -15.00 35.48 -48.03
N GLN A 552 -14.95 36.38 -47.04
CA GLN A 552 -14.75 37.81 -47.23
C GLN A 552 -13.27 38.22 -47.42
N LYS A 553 -12.34 37.25 -47.45
CA LYS A 553 -10.89 37.48 -47.59
C LYS A 553 -10.30 38.43 -46.53
N LEU A 554 -10.89 38.47 -45.35
CA LEU A 554 -10.43 39.28 -44.22
C LEU A 554 -9.38 38.49 -43.42
N LYS A 555 -8.35 39.20 -42.94
CA LYS A 555 -7.33 38.59 -42.08
C LYS A 555 -7.88 38.43 -40.66
N GLY A 556 -7.76 37.23 -40.09
CA GLY A 556 -8.12 36.96 -38.70
C GLY A 556 -8.60 35.52 -38.50
N ASN A 557 -8.80 35.14 -37.25
CA ASN A 557 -9.53 33.95 -36.83
C ASN A 557 -10.02 34.12 -35.38
N THR A 558 -10.84 33.21 -34.91
CA THR A 558 -11.30 33.19 -33.51
C THR A 558 -10.20 32.83 -32.50
N GLY A 559 -8.99 32.48 -32.96
CA GLY A 559 -7.88 32.08 -32.11
C GLY A 559 -8.09 30.74 -31.39
N GLY A 560 -9.16 30.02 -31.69
CA GLY A 560 -9.60 28.84 -30.93
C GLY A 560 -10.42 29.18 -29.69
N VAL A 561 -10.80 30.44 -29.48
CA VAL A 561 -11.66 30.88 -28.37
C VAL A 561 -13.10 30.40 -28.61
N PRO A 562 -13.78 29.81 -27.62
CA PRO A 562 -15.13 29.26 -27.76
C PRO A 562 -16.20 30.35 -27.59
N TYR A 563 -16.26 31.30 -28.53
CA TYR A 563 -17.16 32.46 -28.43
C TYR A 563 -18.65 32.09 -28.37
N ASP A 564 -19.05 30.98 -28.99
CA ASP A 564 -20.42 30.46 -28.95
C ASP A 564 -20.81 30.04 -27.54
N TRP A 565 -19.90 29.38 -26.83
CA TRP A 565 -20.07 29.03 -25.41
C TRP A 565 -20.13 30.25 -24.51
N TYR A 566 -19.27 31.25 -24.72
CA TYR A 566 -19.33 32.51 -23.96
C TYR A 566 -20.67 33.24 -24.14
N PHE A 567 -21.17 33.29 -25.38
CA PHE A 567 -22.46 33.88 -25.67
C PHE A 567 -23.61 33.09 -25.04
N LEU A 568 -23.61 31.75 -25.18
CA LEU A 568 -24.65 30.88 -24.63
C LEU A 568 -24.68 30.94 -23.09
N ALA A 569 -23.52 30.90 -22.44
CA ALA A 569 -23.39 31.03 -20.98
C ALA A 569 -23.94 32.37 -20.47
N ALA A 570 -23.65 33.47 -21.18
CA ALA A 570 -24.20 34.78 -20.84
C ALA A 570 -25.73 34.80 -20.94
N LYS A 571 -26.30 34.28 -22.03
CA LYS A 571 -27.76 34.21 -22.21
C LYS A 571 -28.44 33.31 -21.19
N TYR A 572 -27.77 32.24 -20.75
CA TYR A 572 -28.28 31.43 -19.66
C TYR A 572 -28.40 32.23 -18.36
N LEU A 573 -27.34 32.95 -17.96
CA LEU A 573 -27.33 33.70 -16.71
C LEU A 573 -28.24 34.93 -16.74
N GLU A 574 -28.41 35.57 -17.91
CA GLU A 574 -29.41 36.64 -18.11
C GLU A 574 -30.84 36.13 -17.85
N ASN A 575 -31.15 34.90 -18.30
CA ASN A 575 -32.46 34.27 -18.06
C ASN A 575 -32.58 33.66 -16.65
N HIS A 576 -31.48 33.52 -15.91
CA HIS A 576 -31.42 32.90 -14.58
C HIS A 576 -30.56 33.73 -13.60
N PRO A 577 -30.98 34.97 -13.26
CA PRO A 577 -30.15 35.91 -12.51
C PRO A 577 -29.78 35.43 -11.09
N GLY A 578 -30.52 34.48 -10.51
CA GLY A 578 -30.29 33.95 -9.16
C GLY A 578 -29.21 32.85 -9.04
N VAL A 579 -28.54 32.46 -10.14
CA VAL A 579 -27.55 31.37 -10.12
C VAL A 579 -26.21 31.86 -9.59
N GLU A 580 -25.90 31.60 -8.32
CA GLU A 580 -24.59 31.94 -7.73
C GLU A 580 -23.53 30.88 -7.97
N ASP A 581 -23.89 29.60 -7.79
CA ASP A 581 -23.04 28.45 -8.09
C ASP A 581 -23.46 27.78 -9.40
N VAL A 582 -22.50 27.66 -10.32
CA VAL A 582 -22.72 27.06 -11.64
C VAL A 582 -22.52 25.54 -11.64
N LYS A 583 -22.15 24.93 -10.51
CA LYS A 583 -21.90 23.49 -10.42
C LYS A 583 -23.15 22.68 -10.79
N GLU A 584 -24.31 23.07 -10.25
CA GLU A 584 -25.57 22.34 -10.46
C GLU A 584 -26.00 22.34 -11.94
N ILE A 585 -25.95 23.49 -12.61
CA ILE A 585 -26.26 23.59 -14.05
C ILE A 585 -25.25 22.78 -14.89
N CYS A 586 -23.97 22.81 -14.54
CA CYS A 586 -22.96 22.02 -15.26
C CYS A 586 -23.19 20.51 -15.07
N GLN A 587 -23.54 20.06 -13.86
CA GLN A 587 -23.89 18.66 -13.60
C GLN A 587 -25.15 18.23 -14.36
N LYS A 588 -26.20 19.07 -14.39
CA LYS A 588 -27.39 18.82 -15.22
C LYS A 588 -27.04 18.71 -16.70
N THR A 589 -26.10 19.53 -17.16
CA THR A 589 -25.59 19.50 -18.54
C THR A 589 -24.83 18.20 -18.83
N ILE A 590 -24.00 17.70 -17.90
CA ILE A 590 -23.35 16.39 -18.03
C ILE A 590 -24.40 15.28 -18.17
N SER A 591 -25.41 15.26 -17.30
CA SER A 591 -26.49 14.28 -17.33
C SER A 591 -27.25 14.30 -18.66
N HIS A 592 -27.55 15.50 -19.18
CA HIS A 592 -28.21 15.65 -20.47
C HIS A 592 -27.33 15.15 -21.64
N ILE A 593 -26.05 15.54 -21.67
CA ILE A 593 -25.11 15.08 -22.69
C ILE A 593 -24.96 13.55 -22.63
N SER A 594 -24.81 12.98 -21.43
CA SER A 594 -24.73 11.53 -21.21
C SER A 594 -25.91 10.80 -21.85
N GLN A 595 -27.15 11.26 -21.61
CA GLN A 595 -28.34 10.69 -22.25
C GLN A 595 -28.31 10.74 -23.77
N LEU A 596 -27.72 11.79 -24.36
CA LEU A 596 -27.62 11.94 -25.82
C LEU A 596 -26.54 11.04 -26.43
N ILE A 597 -25.40 10.86 -25.75
CA ILE A 597 -24.23 10.17 -26.32
C ILE A 597 -24.16 8.69 -25.96
N GLN A 598 -24.73 8.27 -24.83
CA GLN A 598 -24.67 6.89 -24.34
C GLN A 598 -25.15 5.86 -25.37
N PRO A 599 -26.27 6.06 -26.10
CA PRO A 599 -26.70 5.10 -27.12
C PRO A 599 -25.72 4.95 -28.28
N ILE A 600 -24.90 5.98 -28.56
CA ILE A 600 -23.83 5.91 -29.56
C ILE A 600 -22.61 5.21 -28.98
N LEU A 601 -22.20 5.55 -27.75
CA LEU A 601 -21.05 4.92 -27.10
C LEU A 601 -21.23 3.39 -27.00
N GLU A 602 -22.43 2.90 -26.71
CA GLU A 602 -22.73 1.46 -26.63
C GLU A 602 -22.60 0.73 -27.98
N GLN A 603 -22.73 1.44 -29.10
CA GLN A 603 -22.56 0.89 -30.44
C GLN A 603 -21.09 0.75 -30.86
N TYR A 604 -20.17 1.37 -30.11
CA TYR A 604 -18.75 1.42 -30.41
C TYR A 604 -17.94 0.75 -29.30
N LYS A 605 -17.08 -0.20 -29.67
CA LYS A 605 -16.07 -0.76 -28.76
C LYS A 605 -14.70 -0.26 -29.17
N PHE A 606 -14.16 0.68 -28.41
CA PHE A 606 -12.78 1.13 -28.56
C PHE A 606 -11.86 0.29 -27.67
N PRO A 607 -10.62 0.01 -28.12
CA PRO A 607 -9.58 -0.49 -27.22
C PRO A 607 -9.42 0.50 -26.06
N ASP A 608 -9.31 0.00 -24.84
CA ASP A 608 -9.16 0.84 -23.66
C ASP A 608 -7.70 1.14 -23.31
N GLY A 609 -6.75 0.55 -24.08
CA GLY A 609 -5.32 0.83 -23.99
C GLY A 609 -4.59 0.07 -22.89
N TRP A 610 -5.19 -1.02 -22.38
CA TRP A 610 -4.64 -1.82 -21.28
C TRP A 610 -4.24 -3.24 -21.70
N GLU A 611 -4.22 -3.55 -22.99
CA GLU A 611 -3.87 -4.87 -23.53
C GLU A 611 -2.49 -5.36 -23.05
N ASP A 612 -1.47 -4.49 -23.03
CA ASP A 612 -0.12 -4.86 -22.58
C ASP A 612 -0.09 -5.33 -21.11
N ILE A 613 -0.92 -4.73 -20.24
CA ILE A 613 -1.03 -5.16 -18.84
C ILE A 613 -1.80 -6.47 -18.74
N ARG A 614 -2.83 -6.65 -19.58
CA ARG A 614 -3.60 -7.90 -19.59
C ARG A 614 -2.78 -9.09 -20.04
N ASP A 615 -1.92 -8.90 -21.04
CA ASP A 615 -1.04 -9.95 -21.56
C ASP A 615 0.10 -10.28 -20.59
N TRP A 616 0.47 -9.32 -19.73
CA TRP A 616 1.55 -9.49 -18.75
C TRP A 616 1.11 -10.24 -17.48
N VAL A 617 -0.15 -10.05 -17.04
CA VAL A 617 -0.74 -10.74 -15.87
C VAL A 617 -1.09 -12.18 -16.24
#